data_AF-A0A822FP62-F1
#
_entry.id   AF-A0A822FP62-F1
#
_cell.length_a   1.000
_cell.length_b   1.000
_cell.length_c   1.000
_cell.angle_alpha   90.00
_cell.angle_beta   90.00
_cell.angle_gamma   90.00
#
_symmetry.space_group_name_H-M   'P 1'
#
loop_
_entity.id
_entity.type
_entity.pdbx_description
1 polymer ?
#
loop_
_entity_poly.entity_id
_entity_poly.type
_entity_poly.pdbx_seq_one_letter_code
_entity_poly.pdbx_strand_id
1 'polypeptide(L)'
;DEPLLRDNPSRYVLFPIKYHNIWKFYKRALASIWTCEEVDLANDMNDWLRLTTDEQYFIKHVLAFFAASDGIVGENLVLKKRI
;
A
#
# COMPACT_ATOMS: atom_id res chain seq x y z
N ASP A 1 -0.42 23.01 -19.97
CA ASP A 1 -1.04 21.71 -20.27
C ASP A 1 -0.40 20.58 -19.49
N GLU A 2 -1.21 19.72 -18.85
CA GLU A 2 -0.74 18.58 -18.06
C GLU A 2 -0.99 17.25 -18.80
N PRO A 3 0.05 16.60 -19.35
CA PRO A 3 -0.11 15.43 -20.23
C PRO A 3 -0.75 14.20 -19.59
N LEU A 4 -0.69 14.07 -18.26
CA LEU A 4 -1.23 12.94 -17.51
C LEU A 4 -2.76 13.04 -17.29
N LEU A 5 -3.31 14.26 -17.38
CA LEU A 5 -4.73 14.53 -17.17
C LEU A 5 -5.52 14.64 -18.49
N ARG A 6 -4.84 14.56 -19.64
CA ARG A 6 -5.50 14.58 -20.95
C ARG A 6 -6.18 13.25 -21.23
N ASP A 7 -7.38 13.30 -21.80
CA ASP A 7 -8.09 12.11 -22.26
C ASP A 7 -7.26 11.32 -23.29
N ASN A 8 -7.21 10.00 -23.12
CA ASN A 8 -6.49 9.10 -24.01
C ASN A 8 -7.38 7.94 -24.44
N PRO A 9 -7.88 7.93 -25.69
CA PRO A 9 -8.72 6.84 -26.21
C PRO A 9 -7.99 5.50 -26.29
N SER A 10 -6.66 5.49 -26.28
CA SER A 10 -5.81 4.29 -26.31
C SER A 10 -5.25 3.91 -24.93
N ARG A 11 -5.84 4.38 -23.81
CA ARG A 11 -5.30 4.17 -22.45
C ARG A 11 -5.13 2.71 -22.02
N TYR A 12 -5.81 1.78 -22.69
CA TYR A 12 -5.75 0.34 -22.41
C TYR A 12 -4.72 -0.41 -23.26
N VAL A 13 -4.06 0.27 -24.21
CA VAL A 13 -2.97 -0.30 -24.99
C VAL A 13 -1.65 0.07 -24.33
N LEU A 14 -0.95 -0.94 -23.79
CA LEU A 14 0.26 -0.72 -23.01
C LEU A 14 1.49 -0.35 -23.86
N PHE A 15 1.58 -0.89 -25.08
CA PHE A 15 2.74 -0.71 -25.96
C PHE A 15 2.47 0.27 -27.11
N PRO A 16 3.48 1.06 -27.51
CA PRO A 16 4.81 1.18 -26.90
C PRO A 16 4.78 1.97 -25.58
N ILE A 17 5.66 1.62 -24.64
CA ILE A 17 5.75 2.27 -23.33
C ILE A 17 6.19 3.73 -23.53
N LYS A 18 5.36 4.68 -23.06
CA LYS A 18 5.65 6.13 -23.15
C LYS A 18 6.49 6.63 -21.97
N TYR A 19 6.11 6.27 -20.75
CA TYR A 19 6.72 6.75 -19.51
C TYR A 19 7.59 5.67 -18.85
N HIS A 20 8.84 5.56 -19.29
CA HIS A 20 9.78 4.53 -18.83
C HIS A 20 10.12 4.62 -17.34
N ASN A 21 10.14 5.82 -16.78
CA ASN A 21 10.33 6.06 -15.35
C ASN A 21 9.16 5.48 -14.53
N ILE A 22 7.91 5.77 -14.91
CA ILE A 22 6.70 5.23 -14.25
C ILE A 22 6.68 3.70 -14.38
N TRP A 23 6.99 3.19 -15.58
CA TRP A 23 7.08 1.75 -15.82
C TRP A 23 8.13 1.05 -14.93
N LYS A 24 9.30 1.69 -14.74
CA LYS A 24 10.33 1.19 -13.83
C LYS A 24 9.82 1.11 -12.38
N PHE A 25 9.09 2.11 -11.90
CA PHE A 25 8.49 2.07 -10.56
C PHE A 25 7.41 0.99 -10.44
N TYR A 26 6.57 0.81 -11.45
CA TYR A 26 5.60 -0.29 -11.49
C TYR A 26 6.30 -1.65 -11.40
N LYS A 27 7.36 -1.87 -12.19
CA LYS A 27 8.14 -3.12 -12.14
C LYS A 27 8.84 -3.34 -10.81
N ARG A 28 9.33 -2.28 -10.17
CA ARG A 28 9.87 -2.35 -8.80
C ARG A 28 8.80 -2.77 -7.80
N ALA A 29 7.60 -2.19 -7.87
CA ALA A 29 6.49 -2.57 -6.99
C ALA A 29 6.06 -4.02 -7.19
N LEU A 30 5.96 -4.49 -8.45
CA LEU A 30 5.68 -5.90 -8.75
C LEU A 30 6.74 -6.86 -8.20
N ALA A 31 8.01 -6.45 -8.19
CA ALA A 31 9.10 -7.23 -7.61
C ALA A 31 9.07 -7.27 -6.07
N SER A 32 8.14 -6.56 -5.43
CA SER A 32 7.98 -6.47 -3.97
C SER A 32 6.60 -6.94 -3.51
N ILE A 33 5.96 -7.84 -4.28
CA ILE A 33 4.72 -8.49 -3.86
C ILE A 33 5.06 -9.52 -2.77
N TRP A 34 4.25 -9.53 -1.71
CA TRP A 34 4.26 -10.52 -0.62
C TRP A 34 2.82 -10.77 -0.17
N THR A 35 2.56 -11.92 0.46
CA THR A 35 1.26 -12.24 1.07
C THR A 35 1.35 -12.30 2.59
N CYS A 36 0.23 -12.12 3.29
CA CYS A 36 0.20 -12.13 4.75
C CYS A 36 0.73 -13.43 5.36
N GLU A 37 0.56 -14.56 4.66
CA GLU A 37 1.03 -15.87 5.08
C GLU A 37 2.57 -16.01 5.04
N GLU A 38 3.28 -15.10 4.36
CA GLU A 38 4.74 -15.05 4.37
C GLU A 38 5.32 -14.49 5.70
N VAL A 39 4.47 -13.90 6.55
CA VAL A 39 4.87 -13.37 7.87
C VAL A 39 4.49 -14.38 8.96
N ASP A 40 5.50 -15.01 9.56
CA ASP A 40 5.31 -15.92 10.70
C ASP A 40 5.08 -15.14 11.99
N LEU A 41 3.92 -15.36 12.63
CA LEU A 41 3.51 -14.74 13.88
C LEU A 41 3.48 -15.74 15.06
N ALA A 42 4.01 -16.96 14.90
CA ALA A 42 3.87 -18.02 15.88
C ALA A 42 4.48 -17.67 17.25
N ASN A 43 5.57 -16.89 17.26
CA ASN A 43 6.27 -16.51 18.49
C ASN A 43 5.78 -15.18 19.09
N ASP A 44 5.16 -14.33 18.29
CA ASP A 44 4.74 -12.97 18.67
C ASP A 44 3.79 -12.96 19.86
N MET A 45 2.93 -13.98 20.00
CA MET A 45 2.04 -14.08 21.16
C MET A 45 2.79 -14.30 22.48
N ASN A 46 3.89 -15.04 22.45
CA ASN A 46 4.72 -15.24 23.65
C ASN A 46 5.42 -13.95 24.05
N ASP A 47 5.94 -13.20 23.07
CA ASP A 47 6.57 -11.90 23.32
C ASP A 47 5.54 -10.86 23.77
N TRP A 48 4.35 -10.88 23.18
CA TRP A 48 3.22 -10.04 23.57
C TRP A 48 2.88 -10.17 25.06
N LEU A 49 2.82 -11.40 25.57
CA LEU A 49 2.52 -11.67 26.99
C LEU A 49 3.62 -11.22 27.96
N ARG A 50 4.84 -10.99 27.47
CA ARG A 50 5.98 -10.51 28.29
C ARG A 50 6.03 -9.00 28.40
N LEU A 51 5.32 -8.28 27.53
CA LEU A 51 5.25 -6.82 27.55
C LEU A 51 4.46 -6.30 28.75
N THR A 52 4.82 -5.10 29.18
CA THR A 52 4.06 -4.34 30.17
C THR A 52 2.71 -3.88 29.60
N THR A 53 1.78 -3.51 30.49
CA THR A 53 0.47 -2.98 30.08
C THR A 53 0.59 -1.72 29.21
N ASP A 54 1.55 -0.84 29.50
CA ASP A 54 1.77 0.40 28.76
C ASP A 54 2.33 0.13 27.35
N GLU A 55 3.27 -0.80 27.20
CA GLU A 55 3.79 -1.22 25.90
C GLU A 55 2.70 -1.86 25.03
N GLN A 56 1.88 -2.76 25.62
CA GLN A 56 0.74 -3.33 24.93
C GLN A 56 -0.29 -2.27 24.52
N TYR A 57 -0.58 -1.32 25.41
CA TYR A 57 -1.50 -0.21 25.12
C TYR A 57 -0.98 0.61 23.94
N PHE A 58 0.30 0.97 23.94
CA PHE A 58 0.93 1.71 22.87
C PHE A 58 0.85 0.97 21.53
N ILE A 59 1.27 -0.31 21.48
CA ILE A 59 1.26 -1.10 20.24
C ILE A 59 -0.17 -1.27 19.70
N LYS A 60 -1.16 -1.53 20.57
CA LYS A 60 -2.58 -1.61 20.17
C LYS A 60 -3.05 -0.34 19.47
N HIS A 61 -2.68 0.83 19.98
CA HIS A 61 -3.10 2.11 19.38
C HIS A 61 -2.42 2.37 18.05
N VAL A 62 -1.13 2.01 17.92
CA VAL A 62 -0.41 2.09 16.64
C VAL A 62 -1.06 1.18 15.60
N LEU A 63 -1.37 -0.06 15.95
CA LEU A 63 -2.05 -1.01 15.05
C LEU A 63 -3.45 -0.53 14.65
N ALA A 64 -4.22 0.00 15.60
CA ALA A 64 -5.54 0.56 15.32
C ALA A 64 -5.48 1.77 14.38
N PHE A 65 -4.47 2.63 14.53
CA PHE A 65 -4.24 3.77 13.64
C PHE A 65 -3.95 3.32 12.20
N PHE A 66 -3.08 2.31 12.01
CA PHE A 66 -2.80 1.76 10.68
C PHE A 66 -4.03 1.11 10.06
N ALA A 67 -4.75 0.26 10.81
CA ALA A 67 -5.96 -0.40 10.33
C ALA A 67 -7.04 0.59 9.84
N ALA A 68 -7.19 1.74 10.51
CA ALA A 68 -8.10 2.79 10.06
C ALA A 68 -7.57 3.60 8.87
N SER A 69 -6.27 3.91 8.87
CA SER A 69 -5.65 4.80 7.88
C SER A 69 -5.53 4.15 6.50
N ASP A 70 -5.27 2.84 6.43
CA ASP A 70 -5.07 2.13 5.18
C ASP A 70 -6.30 2.21 4.25
N GLY A 71 -7.51 2.15 4.83
CA GLY A 71 -8.76 2.33 4.09
C GLY A 71 -8.89 3.72 3.45
N ILE A 72 -8.57 4.77 4.21
CA ILE A 72 -8.64 6.17 3.75
C ILE A 72 -7.68 6.41 2.58
N VAL A 73 -6.46 5.87 2.65
CA VAL A 73 -5.47 5.96 1.57
C VAL A 73 -5.96 5.22 0.32
N GLY A 74 -6.52 4.02 0.48
CA GLY A 74 -7.11 3.25 -0.61
C GLY A 74 -8.22 4.00 -1.33
N GLU A 75 -9.15 4.60 -0.59
CA GLU A 75 -10.24 5.42 -1.14
C GLU A 75 -9.71 6.60 -1.96
N ASN A 76 -8.69 7.30 -1.47
CA ASN A 76 -8.10 8.42 -2.19
C ASN A 76 -7.50 7.99 -3.55
N LEU A 77 -6.82 6.84 -3.59
CA LEU A 77 -6.20 6.32 -4.81
C LEU A 77 -7.21 5.85 -5.85
N VAL A 78 -8.34 5.31 -5.42
CA VAL A 78 -9.39 4.76 -6.30
C VAL A 78 -10.39 5.82 -6.73
N LEU A 79 -10.93 6.60 -5.78
CA LEU A 79 -12.09 7.46 -6.01
C LEU A 79 -11.71 8.89 -6.44
N LYS A 80 -10.61 9.45 -5.91
CA LYS A 80 -10.22 10.84 -6.19
C LYS A 80 -9.36 11.02 -7.44
N LYS A 81 -9.13 9.96 -8.22
CA LYS A 81 -8.47 10.03 -9.54
C LYS A 81 -9.39 10.51 -10.69
N ARG A 82 -10.59 11.00 -10.39
CA ARG A 82 -11.41 11.80 -11.32
C ARG A 82 -11.30 13.28 -10.97
N ILE A 83 -10.16 13.88 -11.27
CA ILE A 83 -10.00 15.33 -11.43
C ILE A 83 -9.30 15.52 -12.77
#